data_AF-G1LWD6-F1
#
_entry.id   AF-G1LWD6-F1
#
_cell.length_a   1.000
_cell.length_b   1.000
_cell.length_c   1.000
_cell.angle_alpha   90.00
_cell.angle_beta   90.00
_cell.angle_gamma   90.00
#
_symmetry.space_group_name_H-M   'P 1'
#
loop_
_entity.id
_entity.type
_entity.pdbx_description
1 polymer ?
#
loop_
_entity_poly.entity_id
_entity_poly.type
_entity_poly.pdbx_seq_one_letter_code
_entity_poly.pdbx_strand_id
1 'polypeptide(L)'
;MAWPMTQLLLLALVAAGWGAQPRTPRARMDLLNVCMDAKHHKIKPGPEDKLHGQCTPWKEKACCSASTSQELHKDISLLYNFTWDHCGKMEPACRRHFIQDNCLR
;
A
#
# COMPACT_ATOMS: atom_id res chain seq x y z
N MET A 1 23.25 32.21 -42.57
CA MET A 1 23.44 32.43 -41.12
C MET A 1 22.21 32.10 -40.25
N ALA A 2 21.11 31.55 -40.80
CA ALA A 2 19.90 31.21 -40.03
C ALA A 2 19.91 29.79 -39.41
N TRP A 3 20.73 28.89 -39.97
CA TRP A 3 20.83 27.48 -39.57
C TRP A 3 21.43 27.20 -38.18
N PRO A 4 22.49 27.92 -37.72
CA PRO A 4 23.03 27.69 -36.37
C PRO A 4 22.07 28.19 -35.29
N MET A 5 21.35 29.29 -35.58
CA MET A 5 20.39 29.91 -34.67
C MET A 5 19.18 29.02 -34.41
N THR A 6 18.65 28.36 -35.45
CA THR A 6 17.53 27.40 -35.30
C THR A 6 17.93 26.17 -34.49
N GLN A 7 19.17 25.66 -34.64
CA GLN A 7 19.66 24.55 -33.82
C GLN A 7 19.84 24.94 -32.35
N LEU A 8 20.37 26.14 -32.06
CA LEU A 8 20.49 26.66 -30.69
C LEU A 8 19.13 26.87 -30.02
N LEU A 9 18.12 27.36 -30.74
CA LEU A 9 16.75 27.50 -30.25
C LEU A 9 16.11 26.16 -29.94
N LEU A 10 16.30 25.15 -30.78
CA LEU A 10 15.80 23.79 -30.55
C LEU A 10 16.47 23.14 -29.32
N LEU A 11 17.79 23.29 -29.16
CA LEU A 11 18.51 22.78 -27.99
C LEU A 11 18.07 23.46 -26.69
N ALA A 12 17.81 24.77 -26.72
CA ALA A 12 17.30 25.51 -25.57
C ALA A 12 15.88 25.04 -25.15
N LEU A 13 15.01 24.72 -26.13
CA LEU A 13 13.67 24.18 -25.85
C LEU A 13 13.72 22.78 -25.22
N VAL A 14 14.65 21.92 -25.67
CA VAL A 14 14.83 20.57 -25.09
C VAL A 14 15.40 20.66 -23.67
N ALA A 15 16.32 21.58 -23.40
CA ALA A 15 16.86 21.80 -22.06
C ALA A 15 15.80 22.34 -21.07
N ALA A 16 14.87 23.19 -21.52
CA ALA A 16 13.77 23.68 -20.70
C ALA A 16 12.68 22.63 -20.42
N GLY A 17 12.57 21.60 -21.26
CA GLY A 17 11.66 20.46 -21.07
C GLY A 17 12.13 19.44 -20.03
N TRP A 18 13.43 19.42 -19.71
CA TRP A 18 14.01 18.60 -18.64
C TRP A 18 14.09 19.38 -17.31
N GLY A 19 12.96 19.94 -16.89
CA GLY A 19 12.80 20.31 -15.48
C GLY A 19 12.80 19.03 -14.64
N ALA A 20 13.78 18.85 -13.76
CA ALA A 20 13.70 17.82 -12.74
C ALA A 20 12.36 17.96 -12.00
N GLN A 21 11.54 16.91 -12.00
CA GLN A 21 10.23 16.88 -11.33
C GLN A 21 10.38 17.51 -9.94
N PRO A 22 9.76 18.68 -9.66
CA PRO A 22 9.82 19.23 -8.33
C PRO A 22 9.12 18.21 -7.42
N ARG A 23 9.86 17.69 -6.43
CA ARG A 23 9.26 16.93 -5.31
C ARG A 23 8.45 17.92 -4.49
N THR A 24 7.27 18.27 -4.97
CA THR A 24 6.42 19.24 -4.29
C THR A 24 5.97 18.63 -2.97
N PRO A 25 6.05 19.36 -1.84
CA PRO A 25 5.54 18.89 -0.55
C PRO A 25 4.08 18.42 -0.61
N ARG A 26 3.30 19.01 -1.53
CA ARG A 26 1.89 18.66 -1.80
C ARG A 26 1.73 17.22 -2.29
N ALA A 27 2.52 16.78 -3.27
CA ALA A 27 2.50 15.40 -3.76
C ALA A 27 2.89 14.38 -2.67
N ARG A 28 3.65 14.77 -1.65
CA ARG A 28 3.99 13.90 -0.51
C ARG A 28 2.84 13.78 0.49
N MET A 29 2.02 14.81 0.64
CA MET A 29 0.84 14.78 1.53
C MET A 29 -0.26 13.87 0.98
N ASP A 30 -0.39 13.78 -0.35
CA ASP A 30 -1.37 12.91 -1.02
C ASP A 30 -1.10 11.40 -0.79
N LEU A 31 0.09 11.05 -0.30
CA LEU A 31 0.48 9.68 0.06
C LEU A 31 0.18 9.32 1.53
N LEU A 32 -0.28 10.27 2.34
CA LEU A 32 -0.55 10.07 3.77
C LEU A 32 -2.04 9.78 3.99
N ASN A 33 -2.36 8.85 4.89
CA ASN A 33 -3.73 8.52 5.26
C ASN A 33 -4.60 8.08 4.06
N VAL A 34 -4.01 7.30 3.17
CA VAL A 34 -4.69 6.65 2.05
C VAL A 34 -4.65 5.13 2.24
N CYS A 35 -5.62 4.45 1.65
CA CYS A 35 -5.56 3.00 1.50
C CYS A 35 -5.10 2.68 0.09
N MET A 36 -4.35 1.59 -0.06
CA MET A 36 -4.05 1.09 -1.40
C MET A 36 -5.32 0.57 -2.07
N ASP A 37 -5.41 0.70 -3.39
CA ASP A 37 -6.49 0.11 -4.17
C ASP A 37 -6.20 -1.37 -4.39
N ALA A 38 -6.68 -2.21 -3.47
CA ALA A 38 -6.50 -3.64 -3.49
C ALA A 38 -7.77 -4.38 -3.03
N LYS A 39 -7.83 -5.68 -3.30
CA LYS A 39 -9.03 -6.53 -3.24
C LYS A 39 -9.87 -6.39 -1.97
N HIS A 40 -9.23 -6.23 -0.81
CA HIS A 40 -9.89 -6.24 0.51
C HIS A 40 -9.67 -4.96 1.30
N HIS A 41 -9.11 -3.93 0.66
CA HIS A 41 -8.90 -2.63 1.25
C HIS A 41 -10.15 -1.77 1.10
N LYS A 42 -10.42 -0.96 2.12
CA LYS A 42 -11.41 0.11 2.04
C LYS A 42 -10.91 1.21 1.11
N ILE A 43 -11.83 2.02 0.60
CA ILE A 43 -11.51 3.17 -0.26
C ILE A 43 -10.70 4.23 0.51
N LYS A 44 -10.99 4.41 1.81
CA LYS A 44 -10.31 5.39 2.68
C LYS A 44 -10.12 4.81 4.08
N PRO A 45 -9.07 5.24 4.82
CA PRO A 45 -8.91 4.83 6.20
C PRO A 45 -10.04 5.36 7.07
N GLY A 46 -10.39 4.60 8.10
CA GLY A 46 -11.39 5.01 9.08
C GLY A 46 -11.42 4.05 10.28
N PRO A 47 -12.15 4.42 11.34
CA PRO A 47 -12.25 3.59 12.54
C PRO A 47 -12.94 2.25 12.26
N GLU A 48 -12.49 1.21 12.97
CA GLU A 48 -12.99 -0.17 12.96
C GLU A 48 -12.91 -0.75 14.38
N ASP A 49 -13.93 -0.52 15.20
CA ASP A 49 -13.91 -0.92 16.62
C ASP A 49 -13.82 -2.44 16.84
N LYS A 50 -14.10 -3.22 15.79
CA LYS A 50 -14.26 -4.68 15.85
C LYS A 50 -13.15 -5.43 15.11
N LEU A 51 -11.97 -4.84 14.95
CA LEU A 51 -10.81 -5.57 14.43
C LEU A 51 -10.43 -6.72 15.37
N HIS A 52 -10.12 -7.86 14.78
CA HIS A 52 -9.90 -9.10 15.51
C HIS A 52 -8.42 -9.31 15.87
N GLY A 53 -8.17 -9.82 17.09
CA GLY A 53 -6.88 -10.33 17.53
C GLY A 53 -5.72 -9.35 17.29
N GLN A 54 -4.77 -9.80 16.48
CA GLN A 54 -3.54 -9.06 16.20
C GLN A 54 -3.77 -7.77 15.38
N CYS A 55 -4.94 -7.61 14.75
CA CYS A 55 -5.27 -6.41 13.97
C CYS A 55 -5.84 -5.25 14.82
N THR A 56 -6.09 -5.46 16.12
CA THR A 56 -6.63 -4.42 17.01
C THR A 56 -5.82 -3.11 17.09
N PRO A 57 -4.48 -3.08 16.91
CA PRO A 57 -3.72 -1.82 16.95
C PRO A 57 -4.13 -0.80 15.88
N TRP A 58 -4.74 -1.23 14.76
CA TRP A 58 -5.16 -0.34 13.67
C TRP A 58 -6.58 0.23 13.85
N LYS A 59 -7.31 -0.13 14.92
CA LYS A 59 -8.75 0.14 15.07
C LYS A 59 -9.16 1.60 14.93
N GLU A 60 -8.32 2.56 15.32
CA GLU A 60 -8.65 3.99 15.22
C GLU A 60 -8.63 4.48 13.77
N LYS A 61 -7.80 3.86 12.92
CA LYS A 61 -7.58 4.26 11.53
C LYS A 61 -7.06 3.11 10.67
N ALA A 62 -7.97 2.23 10.26
CA ALA A 62 -7.67 1.03 9.49
C ALA A 62 -8.08 1.14 8.03
N CYS A 63 -7.38 0.39 7.18
CA CYS A 63 -7.76 0.14 5.78
C CYS A 63 -8.43 -1.22 5.55
N CYS A 64 -8.40 -2.12 6.53
CA CYS A 64 -9.14 -3.38 6.49
C CYS A 64 -10.50 -3.21 7.21
N SER A 65 -11.41 -4.17 7.01
CA SER A 65 -12.68 -4.25 7.74
C SER A 65 -12.60 -5.28 8.88
N ALA A 66 -13.57 -5.24 9.80
CA ALA A 66 -13.72 -6.29 10.81
C ALA A 66 -13.78 -7.71 10.21
N SER A 67 -14.47 -7.93 9.08
CA SER A 67 -14.53 -9.25 8.44
C SER A 67 -13.17 -9.68 7.88
N THR A 68 -12.45 -8.78 7.21
CA THR A 68 -11.09 -9.03 6.74
C THR A 68 -10.19 -9.46 7.90
N SER A 69 -10.24 -8.75 9.03
CA SER A 69 -9.41 -9.07 10.20
C SER A 69 -9.70 -10.45 10.80
N GLN A 70 -10.96 -10.91 10.77
CA GLN A 70 -11.33 -12.25 11.22
C GLN A 70 -10.85 -13.33 10.25
N GLU A 71 -11.01 -13.11 8.94
CA GLU A 71 -10.54 -14.05 7.90
C GLU A 71 -9.03 -14.25 7.91
N LEU A 72 -8.24 -13.23 8.28
CA LEU A 72 -6.78 -13.33 8.37
C LEU A 72 -6.30 -14.27 9.47
N HIS A 73 -7.11 -14.53 10.49
CA HIS A 73 -6.76 -15.40 11.60
C HIS A 73 -7.19 -16.87 11.38
N LYS A 74 -7.92 -17.17 10.30
CA LYS A 74 -8.32 -18.54 9.94
C LYS A 74 -7.14 -19.33 9.36
N ASP A 75 -7.21 -20.66 9.48
CA ASP A 75 -6.19 -21.60 8.94
C ASP A 75 -6.14 -21.56 7.41
N ILE A 76 -7.31 -21.49 6.80
CA ILE A 76 -7.49 -21.24 5.37
C ILE A 76 -8.29 -19.94 5.26
N SER A 77 -7.62 -18.86 4.87
CA SER A 77 -8.27 -17.56 4.72
C SER A 77 -9.00 -17.48 3.38
N LEU A 78 -10.29 -17.13 3.39
CA LEU A 78 -11.07 -16.94 2.16
C LEU A 78 -10.62 -15.71 1.34
N LEU A 79 -9.79 -14.84 1.92
CA LEU A 79 -9.29 -13.64 1.25
C LEU A 79 -8.44 -13.99 0.02
N TYR A 80 -7.58 -15.00 0.18
CA TYR A 80 -6.61 -15.44 -0.84
C TYR A 80 -6.59 -16.97 -1.06
N ASN A 81 -7.45 -17.72 -0.37
CA ASN A 81 -7.48 -19.18 -0.39
C ASN A 81 -6.08 -19.80 -0.15
N PHE A 82 -5.37 -19.24 0.83
CA PHE A 82 -4.00 -19.61 1.16
C PHE A 82 -3.95 -20.35 2.49
N THR A 83 -3.13 -21.40 2.56
CA THR A 83 -2.81 -22.12 3.80
C THR A 83 -1.36 -21.89 4.21
N TRP A 84 -1.16 -21.60 5.49
CA TRP A 84 0.17 -21.50 6.09
C TRP A 84 0.86 -22.87 6.15
N ASP A 85 0.09 -23.97 6.09
CA ASP A 85 0.57 -25.32 6.31
C ASP A 85 0.94 -26.08 5.02
N HIS A 86 1.28 -25.35 3.95
CA HIS A 86 1.56 -25.95 2.62
C HIS A 86 2.83 -26.82 2.58
N CYS A 87 3.71 -26.72 3.57
CA CYS A 87 4.87 -27.60 3.77
C CYS A 87 4.76 -28.48 5.03
N GLY A 88 3.54 -28.67 5.54
CA GLY A 88 3.29 -29.24 6.87
C GLY A 88 2.89 -28.16 7.88
N LYS A 89 2.51 -28.58 9.09
CA LYS A 89 1.95 -27.68 10.10
C LYS A 89 2.95 -26.60 10.51
N MET A 90 2.63 -25.34 10.25
CA MET A 90 3.43 -24.20 10.65
C MET A 90 3.35 -23.99 12.16
N GLU A 91 4.50 -23.76 12.79
CA GLU A 91 4.57 -23.42 14.20
C GLU A 91 3.77 -22.13 14.51
N PRO A 92 2.93 -22.10 15.56
CA PRO A 92 2.15 -20.92 15.91
C PRO A 92 3.00 -19.67 16.14
N ALA A 93 4.22 -19.85 16.69
CA ALA A 93 5.18 -18.76 16.92
C ALA A 93 5.70 -18.13 15.62
N CYS A 94 5.74 -18.89 14.52
CA CYS A 94 6.05 -18.40 13.19
C CYS A 94 4.80 -17.75 12.57
N ARG A 95 3.67 -18.46 12.59
CA ARG A 95 2.41 -18.01 11.98
C ARG A 95 1.92 -16.67 12.50
N ARG A 96 2.11 -16.37 13.79
CA ARG A 96 1.72 -15.08 14.36
C ARG A 96 2.34 -13.89 13.60
N HIS A 97 3.57 -14.02 13.09
CA HIS A 97 4.26 -12.95 12.35
C HIS A 97 3.62 -12.72 10.99
N PHE A 98 3.22 -13.79 10.29
CA PHE A 98 2.45 -13.67 9.05
C PHE A 98 1.09 -13.01 9.28
N ILE A 99 0.41 -13.32 10.37
CA ILE A 99 -0.85 -12.66 10.70
C ILE A 99 -0.62 -11.15 10.95
N GLN A 100 0.44 -10.77 11.67
CA GLN A 100 0.78 -9.35 11.88
C GLN A 100 1.11 -8.62 10.57
N ASP A 101 1.91 -9.25 9.70
CA ASP A 101 2.23 -8.73 8.38
C ASP A 101 0.96 -8.44 7.56
N ASN A 102 0.01 -9.38 7.57
CA ASN A 102 -1.26 -9.19 6.90
C ASN A 102 -2.15 -8.12 7.54
N CYS A 103 -2.09 -7.90 8.87
CA CYS A 103 -2.82 -6.81 9.51
C CYS A 103 -2.22 -5.43 9.19
N LEU A 104 -0.90 -5.35 8.95
CA LEU A 104 -0.19 -4.12 8.60
C LEU A 104 -0.52 -3.64 7.18
N ARG A 105 -0.73 -4.60 6.27
CA ARG A 105 -0.85 -4.36 4.83
C ARG A 105 -2.19 -3.76 4.44
#